data_AF-A0A955J1T1-F1
#
_entry.id   AF-A0A955J1T1-F1
#
_cell.length_a   1.000
_cell.length_b   1.000
_cell.length_c   1.000
_cell.angle_alpha   90.00
_cell.angle_beta   90.00
_cell.angle_gamma   90.00
#
_symmetry.space_group_name_H-M   'P 1'
#
loop_
_entity.id
_entity.type
_entity.pdbx_description
1 polymer ?
#
loop_
_entity_poly.entity_id
_entity_poly.type
_entity_poly.pdbx_seq_one_letter_code
_entity_poly.pdbx_strand_id
1 'polypeptide(L)'
;MIHDSPAEPMSAGLNVRLSLMMFLQYAIWGAWLPIFWPYLAGHRGFDAGQIGNLFAIGAVGAIVAPFIAGQIADRWFSTERFLALSHLLGAALVWQLAQIETYEGFCVFTLLYSLIYSPTLSLTNSLAFHHLPDRDR
;
A
#
# COMPACT_ATOMS: atom_id res chain seq x y z
N MET A 1 0.56 17.52 40.91
CA MET A 1 -0.49 17.49 39.87
C MET A 1 0.12 18.18 38.65
N ILE A 2 0.68 17.41 37.72
CA ILE A 2 1.26 17.98 36.49
C ILE A 2 0.07 18.38 35.63
N HIS A 3 -0.08 19.67 35.35
CA HIS A 3 -1.01 20.17 34.36
C HIS A 3 -0.42 19.84 32.99
N ASP A 4 -0.80 18.69 32.42
CA ASP A 4 -0.57 18.47 30.99
C ASP A 4 -1.46 19.47 30.25
N SER A 5 -0.82 20.50 29.69
CA SER A 5 -1.50 21.40 28.76
C SER A 5 -1.90 20.59 27.52
N PRO A 6 -3.12 20.76 26.98
CA PRO A 6 -3.55 20.00 25.82
C PRO A 6 -2.58 20.27 24.66
N ALA A 7 -2.15 19.20 23.98
CA ALA A 7 -1.26 19.31 22.84
C ALA A 7 -1.86 20.21 21.76
N GLU A 8 -1.04 21.08 21.15
CA GLU A 8 -1.54 22.02 20.15
C GLU A 8 -2.09 21.29 18.92
N PRO A 9 -3.32 21.58 18.49
CA PRO A 9 -3.91 20.91 17.34
C PRO A 9 -3.11 21.20 16.07
N MET A 10 -3.04 20.20 15.19
CA MET A 10 -2.44 20.37 13.87
C MET A 10 -3.10 21.51 13.10
N SER A 11 -2.30 22.25 12.32
CA SER A 11 -2.85 23.27 11.43
C SER A 11 -3.86 22.68 10.45
N ALA A 12 -4.94 23.41 10.16
CA ALA A 12 -5.99 22.95 9.25
C ALA A 12 -5.45 22.56 7.86
N GLY A 13 -4.46 23.30 7.35
CA GLY A 13 -3.83 22.99 6.06
C GLY A 13 -3.07 21.66 6.08
N LEU A 14 -2.36 21.34 7.16
CA LEU A 14 -1.66 20.06 7.31
C LEU A 14 -2.66 18.89 7.45
N ASN A 15 -3.72 19.08 8.24
CA ASN A 15 -4.79 18.09 8.39
C ASN A 15 -5.39 17.71 7.04
N VAL A 16 -5.78 18.70 6.21
CA VAL A 16 -6.36 18.44 4.88
C VAL A 16 -5.39 17.67 3.98
N ARG A 17 -4.10 18.03 3.97
CA ARG A 17 -3.08 17.35 3.16
C ARG A 17 -2.92 15.89 3.55
N LEU A 18 -2.85 15.60 4.86
CA LEU A 18 -2.72 14.23 5.37
C LEU A 18 -4.00 13.42 5.14
N SER A 19 -5.19 14.01 5.34
CA SER A 19 -6.45 13.35 5.02
C SER A 19 -6.56 13.00 3.53
N LEU A 20 -6.17 13.91 2.64
CA LEU A 20 -6.16 13.63 1.20
C LEU A 20 -5.17 12.52 0.83
N MET A 21 -3.96 12.55 1.40
CA MET A 21 -2.97 11.49 1.22
C MET A 21 -3.55 10.13 1.63
N MET A 22 -4.14 10.05 2.83
CA MET A 22 -4.72 8.81 3.35
C MET A 22 -5.90 8.33 2.49
N PHE A 23 -6.78 9.25 2.06
CA PHE A 23 -7.87 8.93 1.15
C PHE A 23 -7.36 8.32 -0.16
N LEU A 24 -6.41 9.00 -0.83
CA LEU A 24 -5.86 8.53 -2.10
C LEU A 24 -5.13 7.18 -1.96
N GLN A 25 -4.40 6.98 -0.86
CA GLN A 25 -3.71 5.73 -0.54
C GLN A 25 -4.69 4.54 -0.49
N TYR A 26 -5.83 4.70 0.20
CA TYR A 26 -6.86 3.65 0.29
C TYR A 26 -7.73 3.56 -0.97
N ALA A 27 -7.95 4.65 -1.69
CA ALA A 27 -8.74 4.67 -2.91
C ALA A 27 -8.17 3.73 -3.98
N ILE A 28 -6.85 3.61 -4.07
CA ILE A 28 -6.20 2.69 -5.01
C ILE A 28 -6.57 1.24 -4.70
N TRP A 29 -6.45 0.80 -3.44
CA TRP A 29 -6.86 -0.55 -3.03
C TRP A 29 -8.35 -0.77 -3.29
N GLY A 30 -9.19 0.22 -2.97
CA GLY A 30 -10.63 0.16 -3.21
C GLY A 30 -11.02 0.09 -4.69
N ALA A 31 -10.19 0.64 -5.58
CA ALA A 31 -10.48 0.68 -7.02
C ALA A 31 -10.28 -0.67 -7.71
N TRP A 32 -9.33 -1.51 -7.26
CA TRP A 32 -8.98 -2.75 -7.98
C TRP A 32 -9.11 -4.03 -7.16
N LEU A 33 -8.85 -4.02 -5.85
CA LEU A 33 -8.84 -5.26 -5.06
C LEU A 33 -10.22 -5.94 -4.98
N PRO A 34 -11.35 -5.23 -4.78
CA PRO A 34 -12.67 -5.86 -4.72
C PRO A 34 -13.08 -6.55 -6.03
N ILE A 35 -12.61 -6.04 -7.16
CA ILE A 35 -12.89 -6.61 -8.49
C ILE A 35 -11.90 -7.71 -8.88
N PHE A 36 -10.80 -7.89 -8.14
CA PHE A 36 -9.75 -8.84 -8.50
C PHE A 36 -10.24 -10.29 -8.48
N TRP A 37 -10.95 -10.69 -7.43
CA TRP A 37 -11.55 -12.03 -7.35
C TRP A 37 -12.54 -12.31 -8.50
N PRO A 38 -13.60 -11.49 -8.72
CA PRO A 38 -14.53 -11.75 -9.80
C PRO A 38 -13.89 -11.66 -11.19
N TYR A 39 -12.85 -10.84 -11.37
CA TYR A 39 -12.06 -10.81 -12.59
C TYR A 39 -11.32 -12.15 -12.83
N LEU A 40 -10.61 -12.67 -11.83
CA LEU A 40 -9.88 -13.92 -11.99
C LEU A 40 -10.81 -15.13 -12.18
N ALA A 41 -11.90 -15.20 -11.42
CA ALA A 41 -12.87 -16.30 -11.52
C ALA A 41 -13.69 -16.22 -12.81
N GLY A 42 -14.25 -15.04 -13.12
CA GLY A 42 -15.20 -14.87 -14.21
C GLY A 42 -14.56 -14.62 -15.57
N HIS A 43 -13.52 -13.79 -15.63
CA HIS A 43 -12.88 -13.42 -16.90
C HIS A 43 -11.69 -14.31 -17.24
N ARG A 44 -10.85 -14.66 -16.25
CA ARG A 44 -9.68 -15.54 -16.47
C ARG A 44 -9.96 -17.03 -16.28
N GLY A 45 -11.08 -17.38 -15.63
CA GLY A 45 -11.47 -18.77 -15.43
C GLY A 45 -10.60 -19.55 -14.45
N PHE A 46 -9.88 -18.86 -13.55
CA PHE A 46 -9.07 -19.52 -12.53
C PHE A 46 -9.95 -20.17 -11.49
N ASP A 47 -9.52 -21.34 -10.98
CA ASP A 47 -10.23 -22.02 -9.91
C ASP A 47 -10.00 -21.32 -8.54
N ALA A 48 -10.83 -21.66 -7.55
CA ALA A 48 -10.76 -21.03 -6.24
C ALA A 48 -9.43 -21.28 -5.51
N GLY A 49 -8.75 -22.39 -5.78
CA GLY A 49 -7.43 -22.70 -5.21
C GLY A 49 -6.34 -21.83 -5.81
N GLN A 50 -6.34 -21.65 -7.13
CA GLN A 50 -5.46 -20.72 -7.84
C GLN A 50 -5.65 -19.29 -7.34
N ILE A 51 -6.90 -18.83 -7.25
CA ILE A 51 -7.18 -17.47 -6.77
C ILE A 51 -6.74 -17.33 -5.30
N GLY A 52 -7.07 -18.29 -4.44
CA GLY A 52 -6.63 -18.31 -3.05
C GLY A 52 -5.10 -18.22 -2.91
N ASN A 53 -4.37 -18.94 -3.76
CA ASN A 53 -2.91 -18.86 -3.81
C ASN A 53 -2.40 -17.48 -4.22
N LEU A 54 -3.06 -16.79 -5.16
CA LEU A 54 -2.68 -15.42 -5.54
C LEU A 54 -2.85 -14.45 -4.37
N PHE A 55 -3.93 -14.55 -3.60
CA PHE A 55 -4.09 -13.76 -2.37
C PHE A 55 -3.02 -14.12 -1.32
N ALA A 56 -2.68 -15.40 -1.16
CA ALA A 56 -1.62 -15.84 -0.27
C ALA A 56 -0.24 -15.30 -0.68
N ILE A 57 0.08 -15.30 -1.98
CA ILE A 57 1.30 -14.71 -2.53
C ILE A 57 1.33 -13.20 -2.24
N GLY A 58 0.21 -12.51 -2.43
CA GLY A 58 0.07 -11.11 -2.07
C GLY A 58 0.35 -10.86 -0.58
N ALA A 59 -0.18 -11.70 0.31
CA ALA A 59 0.07 -11.61 1.75
C ALA A 59 1.54 -11.88 2.12
N VAL A 60 2.17 -12.90 1.52
CA VAL A 60 3.61 -13.19 1.70
C VAL A 60 4.45 -11.99 1.28
N GLY A 61 4.16 -11.43 0.10
CA GLY A 61 4.81 -10.20 -0.36
C GLY A 61 4.67 -9.07 0.65
N ALA A 62 3.48 -8.89 1.24
CA ALA A 62 3.22 -7.79 2.17
C ALA A 62 3.97 -7.95 3.50
N ILE A 63 4.19 -9.19 3.95
CA ILE A 63 5.02 -9.50 5.13
C ILE A 63 6.50 -9.22 4.85
N VAL A 64 6.98 -9.56 3.65
CA VAL A 64 8.39 -9.40 3.26
C VAL A 64 8.72 -7.94 2.90
N ALA A 65 7.76 -7.21 2.36
CA ALA A 65 7.96 -5.87 1.81
C ALA A 65 8.61 -4.86 2.78
N PRO A 66 8.23 -4.78 4.09
CA PRO A 66 8.85 -3.87 5.04
C PRO A 66 10.35 -4.11 5.24
N PHE A 67 10.81 -5.36 5.14
CA PHE A 67 12.22 -5.69 5.26
C PHE A 67 13.02 -5.16 4.06
N ILE A 68 12.45 -5.25 2.85
CA ILE A 68 13.07 -4.73 1.63
C ILE A 68 13.01 -3.20 1.62
N ALA A 69 11.84 -2.63 1.90
CA ALA A 69 11.63 -1.20 1.93
C ALA A 69 12.46 -0.51 3.00
N GLY A 70 12.58 -1.08 4.21
CA GLY A 70 13.44 -0.55 5.27
C GLY A 70 14.92 -0.49 4.87
N GLN A 71 15.44 -1.56 4.27
CA GLN A 71 16.84 -1.59 3.80
C GLN A 71 17.11 -0.56 2.68
N ILE A 72 16.13 -0.27 1.82
CA ILE A 72 16.24 0.70 0.73
C ILE A 72 16.02 2.15 1.24
N ALA A 73 15.04 2.35 2.12
CA ALA A 73 14.67 3.67 2.64
C ALA A 73 15.75 4.24 3.57
N ASP A 74 16.37 3.40 4.40
CA ASP A 74 17.39 3.84 5.36
C ASP A 74 18.68 4.34 4.71
N ARG A 75 18.91 4.03 3.42
CA ARG A 75 20.15 4.42 2.73
C ARG A 75 19.95 5.50 1.66
N TRP A 76 18.86 5.51 0.88
CA TRP A 76 18.85 6.26 -0.39
C TRP A 76 17.66 7.20 -0.71
N PHE A 77 16.54 7.22 0.05
CA PHE A 77 15.36 8.00 -0.36
C PHE A 77 14.57 8.68 0.78
N SER A 78 14.11 9.92 0.52
CA SER A 78 13.06 10.57 1.32
C SER A 78 11.72 9.84 1.14
N THR A 79 10.94 9.70 2.22
CA THR A 79 9.64 9.00 2.22
C THR A 79 8.73 9.42 1.05
N GLU A 80 8.67 10.71 0.74
CA GLU A 80 7.87 11.26 -0.37
C GLU A 80 8.26 10.68 -1.73
N ARG A 81 9.57 10.48 -1.99
CA ARG A 81 10.07 9.92 -3.26
C ARG A 81 9.77 8.43 -3.35
N PHE A 82 9.92 7.72 -2.24
CA PHE A 82 9.54 6.30 -2.17
C PHE A 82 8.05 6.14 -2.48
N LEU A 83 7.19 6.92 -1.81
CA LEU A 83 5.75 6.89 -2.05
C LEU A 83 5.43 7.19 -3.53
N ALA A 84 6.01 8.24 -4.11
CA ALA A 84 5.78 8.58 -5.52
C ALA A 84 6.17 7.44 -6.48
N LEU A 85 7.36 6.85 -6.30
CA LEU A 85 7.83 5.74 -7.13
C LEU A 85 6.96 4.49 -6.95
N SER A 86 6.63 4.12 -5.71
CA SER A 86 5.76 2.97 -5.43
C SER A 86 4.38 3.13 -6.06
N HIS A 87 3.81 4.34 -6.08
CA HIS A 87 2.51 4.57 -6.71
C HIS A 87 2.57 4.45 -8.24
N LEU A 88 3.60 5.01 -8.87
CA LEU A 88 3.79 4.90 -10.33
C LEU A 88 4.04 3.45 -10.75
N LEU A 89 4.92 2.74 -10.04
CA LEU A 89 5.20 1.33 -10.31
C LEU A 89 3.98 0.45 -9.99
N GLY A 90 3.28 0.71 -8.88
CA GLY A 90 2.05 0.02 -8.50
C GLY A 90 0.97 0.16 -9.58
N ALA A 91 0.77 1.36 -10.11
CA ALA A 91 -0.16 1.60 -11.21
C ALA A 91 0.22 0.81 -12.48
N ALA A 92 1.50 0.81 -12.85
CA ALA A 92 2.00 0.03 -13.99
C ALA A 92 1.80 -1.48 -13.79
N LEU A 93 2.01 -2.00 -12.58
CA LEU A 93 1.84 -3.42 -12.26
C LEU A 93 0.37 -3.84 -12.29
N VAL A 94 -0.55 -3.03 -11.76
CA VAL A 94 -2.00 -3.29 -11.85
C VAL A 94 -2.48 -3.21 -13.29
N TRP A 95 -1.98 -2.25 -14.07
CA TRP A 95 -2.26 -2.21 -15.51
C TRP A 95 -1.80 -3.48 -16.20
N GLN A 96 -0.59 -3.97 -15.87
CA GLN A 96 -0.05 -5.18 -16.46
C GLN A 96 -0.84 -6.44 -16.05
N LEU A 97 -1.34 -6.51 -14.82
CA LEU A 97 -2.24 -7.58 -14.35
C LEU A 97 -3.52 -7.68 -15.20
N ALA A 98 -4.01 -6.57 -15.77
CA ALA A 98 -5.14 -6.60 -16.69
C ALA A 98 -4.82 -7.27 -18.03
N GLN A 99 -3.53 -7.36 -18.41
CA GLN A 99 -3.08 -7.91 -19.70
C GLN A 99 -2.56 -9.34 -19.60
N ILE A 100 -2.19 -9.81 -18.40
CA ILE A 100 -1.64 -11.16 -18.18
C ILE A 100 -2.74 -12.21 -18.30
N GLU A 101 -2.43 -13.32 -18.97
CA GLU A 101 -3.38 -14.43 -19.17
C GLU A 101 -2.99 -15.72 -18.44
N THR A 102 -1.73 -15.84 -18.02
CA THR A 102 -1.19 -17.05 -17.39
C THR A 102 -1.18 -16.95 -15.87
N TYR A 103 -1.48 -18.06 -15.20
CA TYR A 103 -1.47 -18.14 -13.73
C TYR A 103 -0.11 -17.76 -13.13
N GLU A 104 0.98 -18.25 -13.72
CA GLU A 104 2.35 -17.96 -13.29
C GLU A 104 2.66 -16.46 -13.42
N GLY A 105 2.16 -15.82 -14.49
CA GLY A 105 2.27 -14.38 -14.67
C GLY A 105 1.57 -13.62 -13.53
N PHE A 106 0.35 -14.04 -13.17
CA PHE A 106 -0.35 -13.45 -12.03
C PHE A 106 0.41 -13.65 -10.72
N CYS A 107 0.99 -14.82 -10.48
CA CYS A 107 1.81 -15.09 -9.29
C CYS A 107 2.98 -14.10 -9.18
N VAL A 108 3.76 -13.93 -10.25
CA VAL A 108 4.91 -13.03 -10.28
C VAL A 108 4.48 -11.58 -10.08
N PHE A 109 3.49 -11.10 -10.82
CA PHE A 109 3.08 -9.70 -10.76
C PHE A 109 2.35 -9.34 -9.47
N THR A 110 1.60 -10.27 -8.88
CA THR A 110 0.98 -10.08 -7.55
C THR A 110 2.06 -9.97 -6.46
N LEU A 111 3.10 -10.81 -6.53
CA LEU A 111 4.23 -10.73 -5.61
C LEU A 111 4.96 -9.39 -5.76
N LEU A 112 5.31 -9.00 -6.99
CA LEU A 112 6.00 -7.74 -7.27
C LEU A 112 5.19 -6.52 -6.80
N TYR A 113 3.89 -6.48 -7.12
CA TYR A 113 3.00 -5.42 -6.65
C TYR A 113 3.00 -5.34 -5.13
N SER A 114 2.87 -6.49 -4.46
CA SER A 114 2.85 -6.51 -3.00
C SER A 114 4.18 -6.06 -2.39
N LEU A 115 5.32 -6.48 -2.93
CA LEU A 115 6.65 -6.04 -2.47
C LEU A 115 6.87 -4.53 -2.61
N ILE A 116 6.33 -3.91 -3.67
CA ILE A 116 6.56 -2.49 -3.99
C ILE A 116 5.53 -1.59 -3.32
N TYR A 117 4.26 -2.00 -3.33
CA TYR A 117 3.14 -1.15 -2.93
C TYR A 117 2.74 -1.35 -1.47
N SER A 118 2.84 -2.55 -0.90
CA SER A 118 2.44 -2.78 0.51
C SER A 118 3.16 -1.90 1.54
N PRO A 119 4.46 -1.55 1.41
CA PRO A 119 5.13 -0.65 2.35
C PRO A 119 4.56 0.78 2.38
N THR A 120 3.84 1.19 1.33
CA THR A 120 3.28 2.55 1.27
C THR A 120 2.30 2.79 2.42
N LEU A 121 1.54 1.78 2.83
CA LEU A 121 0.54 1.88 3.89
C LEU A 121 1.19 2.19 5.25
N SER A 122 2.26 1.46 5.61
CA SER A 122 2.97 1.70 6.86
C SER A 122 3.67 3.06 6.84
N LEU A 123 4.27 3.46 5.71
CA LEU A 123 4.93 4.75 5.56
C LEU A 123 3.95 5.94 5.65
N THR A 124 2.80 5.87 5.00
CA THR A 124 1.78 6.94 5.09
C THR A 124 1.19 7.02 6.49
N ASN A 125 0.97 5.88 7.16
CA ASN A 125 0.54 5.85 8.55
C ASN A 125 1.58 6.47 9.48
N SER A 126 2.85 6.05 9.38
CA SER A 126 3.95 6.65 10.16
C SER A 126 4.09 8.15 9.91
N LEU A 127 3.92 8.61 8.67
CA LEU A 127 3.96 10.03 8.33
C LEU A 127 2.80 10.80 8.96
N ALA A 128 1.58 10.24 8.97
CA ALA A 128 0.44 10.85 9.64
C ALA A 128 0.64 10.90 11.16
N PHE A 129 1.05 9.79 11.79
CA PHE A 129 1.32 9.70 13.23
C PHE A 129 2.49 10.59 13.68
N HIS A 130 3.46 10.85 12.81
CA HIS A 130 4.54 11.78 13.12
C HIS A 130 4.04 13.22 13.37
N HIS A 131 2.91 13.60 12.77
CA HIS A 131 2.36 14.95 12.89
C HIS A 131 1.23 15.06 13.91
N LEU A 132 0.83 13.96 14.55
CA LEU A 132 -0.19 13.98 15.58
C LEU A 132 0.35 14.67 16.85
N PRO A 133 -0.41 15.62 17.45
CA PRO A 133 0.06 16.41 18.59
C PRO A 133 0.29 15.61 19.86
N ASP A 134 -0.42 14.50 20.01
CA ASP A 134 -0.38 13.62 21.17
C ASP A 134 -0.21 12.19 20.66
N ARG A 135 0.90 11.55 21.00
CA ARG A 135 1.24 10.19 20.52
C ARG A 135 0.62 9.09 21.36
N ASP A 136 0.09 9.44 22.53
CA ASP A 136 -0.38 8.51 23.57
C ASP A 136 -1.91 8.58 23.81
N ARG A 137 -2.67 9.24 22.91
CA ARG A 137 -4.14 9.32 22.93
C ARG A 137 -4.77 8.90 21.61
#